data_AF-A0A535EY41-F1
#
_entry.id   AF-A0A535EY41-F1
#
_cell.length_a   1.000
_cell.length_b   1.000
_cell.length_c   1.000
_cell.angle_alpha   90.00
_cell.angle_beta   90.00
_cell.angle_gamma   90.00
#
_symmetry.space_group_name_H-M   'P 1'
#
loop_
_entity.id
_entity.type
_entity.pdbx_description
1 polymer ?
#
loop_
_entity_poly.entity_id
_entity_poly.type
_entity_poly.pdbx_seq_one_letter_code
_entity_poly.pdbx_strand_id
1 'polypeptide(L)'
;MKLRKLKKILRQRGYRSRPGRGSHEVWTHPRAPHKPIVLCGSEGSDAQPYLVAQVFKDKRISHPRHNGKRQLHRRTSPGKH
;
A
#
# COMPACT_ATOMS: atom_id res chain seq x y z
N MET A 1 -10.12 10.28 -4.63
CA MET A 1 -10.26 8.82 -4.31
C MET A 1 -9.44 8.57 -3.06
N LYS A 2 -10.02 8.03 -1.99
CA LYS A 2 -9.33 7.95 -0.68
C LYS A 2 -8.21 6.89 -0.65
N LEU A 3 -7.12 7.15 0.09
CA LEU A 3 -6.02 6.19 0.30
C LEU A 3 -6.51 4.85 0.84
N ARG A 4 -7.48 4.86 1.78
CA ARG A 4 -8.11 3.65 2.31
C ARG A 4 -8.64 2.71 1.22
N LYS A 5 -9.25 3.28 0.17
CA LYS A 5 -9.80 2.49 -0.94
C LYS A 5 -8.68 1.90 -1.80
N LEU A 6 -7.61 2.67 -2.01
CA LEU A 6 -6.42 2.23 -2.73
C LEU A 6 -5.73 1.04 -2.04
N LYS A 7 -5.54 1.13 -0.71
CA LYS A 7 -4.99 0.03 0.11
C LYS A 7 -5.84 -1.23 0.02
N LYS A 8 -7.18 -1.09 0.07
CA LYS A 8 -8.11 -2.23 -0.07
C LYS A 8 -7.94 -2.92 -1.42
N ILE A 9 -7.84 -2.15 -2.50
CA ILE A 9 -7.63 -2.68 -3.86
C ILE A 9 -6.27 -3.39 -3.98
N LEU A 10 -5.20 -2.78 -3.45
CA LEU A 10 -3.87 -3.38 -3.45
C LEU A 10 -3.83 -4.72 -2.71
N ARG A 11 -4.46 -4.80 -1.54
CA ARG A 11 -4.61 -6.06 -0.79
C ARG A 11 -5.39 -7.11 -1.58
N GLN A 12 -6.50 -6.73 -2.21
CA GLN A 12 -7.29 -7.64 -3.05
C GLN A 12 -6.48 -8.18 -4.23
N ARG A 13 -5.59 -7.36 -4.79
CA ARG A 13 -4.68 -7.75 -5.88
C ARG A 13 -3.45 -8.54 -5.42
N GLY A 14 -3.32 -8.85 -4.13
CA GLY A 14 -2.21 -9.65 -3.59
C GLY A 14 -0.91 -8.87 -3.32
N TYR A 15 -0.96 -7.53 -3.33
CA TYR A 15 0.18 -6.73 -2.90
C TYR A 15 0.40 -6.88 -1.39
N ARG A 16 1.66 -6.96 -1.00
CA ARG A 16 2.07 -6.98 0.41
C ARG A 16 2.53 -5.60 0.81
N SER A 17 1.94 -5.06 1.86
CA SER A 17 2.45 -3.85 2.47
C SER A 17 3.62 -4.16 3.39
N ARG A 18 4.64 -3.32 3.31
CA ARG A 18 5.79 -3.30 4.22
C ARG A 18 5.85 -1.91 4.84
N PRO A 19 5.90 -1.81 6.18
CA PRO A 19 6.14 -0.52 6.81
C PRO A 19 7.53 -0.02 6.40
N GLY A 20 7.58 1.17 5.82
CA GLY A 20 8.83 1.89 5.58
C GLY A 20 9.24 2.68 6.83
N ARG A 21 10.29 3.50 6.70
CA ARG A 21 10.67 4.47 7.73
C ARG A 21 9.67 5.64 7.69
N GLY A 22 8.98 5.90 8.81
CA GLY A 22 8.01 7.00 8.95
C GLY A 22 6.58 6.65 8.51
N SER A 23 5.86 7.63 7.94
CA SER A 23 4.45 7.51 7.50
C SER A 23 4.30 6.93 6.08
N HIS A 24 5.36 6.29 5.57
CA HIS A 24 5.39 5.72 4.24
C HIS A 24 5.20 4.20 4.32
N GLU A 25 4.32 3.68 3.47
CA GLU A 25 4.03 2.26 3.36
C GLU A 25 4.41 1.78 1.96
N VAL A 26 5.31 0.81 1.88
CA VAL A 26 5.81 0.27 0.60
C VAL A 26 5.02 -0.98 0.26
N TRP A 27 4.26 -0.95 -0.82
CA TRP A 27 3.45 -2.04 -1.32
C TRP A 27 4.18 -2.75 -2.45
N THR A 28 4.58 -3.99 -2.24
CA THR A 28 5.32 -4.78 -3.24
C THR A 28 4.54 -6.02 -3.61
N HIS A 29 4.51 -6.36 -4.90
CA HIS A 29 3.87 -7.58 -5.38
C HIS A 29 4.91 -8.69 -5.62
N PRO A 30 4.68 -9.94 -5.17
CA PRO A 30 5.65 -11.03 -5.36
C PRO A 30 5.94 -11.35 -6.85
N ARG A 31 4.95 -11.15 -7.73
CA ARG A 31 5.12 -11.31 -9.20
C ARG A 31 5.77 -10.10 -9.88
N ALA A 32 5.93 -8.97 -9.18
CA ALA A 32 6.53 -7.76 -9.72
C ALA A 32 7.39 -7.05 -8.66
N PRO A 33 8.48 -7.69 -8.19
CA PRO A 33 9.35 -7.12 -7.16
C PRO A 33 10.06 -5.83 -7.62
N HIS A 34 10.21 -5.64 -8.93
CA HIS A 34 10.83 -4.46 -9.55
C HIS A 34 9.91 -3.21 -9.59
N LYS A 35 8.63 -3.34 -9.21
CA LYS A 35 7.64 -2.24 -9.23
C LYS A 35 6.96 -2.06 -7.86
N PRO A 36 7.67 -1.60 -6.83
CA PRO A 36 7.04 -1.24 -5.57
C PRO A 36 6.17 0.01 -5.73
N ILE A 37 5.06 0.06 -5.01
CA ILE A 37 4.15 1.19 -4.93
C ILE A 37 4.32 1.81 -3.54
N VAL A 38 4.81 3.04 -3.46
CA VAL A 38 4.99 3.73 -2.19
C VAL A 38 3.74 4.57 -1.93
N LEU A 39 3.04 4.30 -0.84
CA LEU A 39 1.93 5.12 -0.36
C LEU A 39 2.43 5.98 0.80
N CYS A 40 2.31 7.30 0.66
CA CYS A 40 2.63 8.25 1.72
C CYS A 40 1.33 8.83 2.27
N GLY A 41 1.18 8.81 3.60
CA GLY A 41 0.11 9.53 4.29
C GLY A 41 -0.98 8.65 4.91
N SER A 42 -1.92 9.33 5.53
CA SER A 42 -2.98 8.73 6.34
C SER A 42 -4.11 8.17 5.48
N GLU A 43 -4.80 7.13 5.98
CA GLU A 43 -5.90 6.47 5.25
C GLU A 43 -7.07 7.42 4.90
N GLY A 44 -7.20 8.53 5.63
CA GLY A 44 -8.21 9.56 5.44
C GLY A 44 -7.91 10.59 4.34
N SER A 45 -6.67 10.67 3.88
CA SER A 45 -6.29 11.63 2.83
C SER A 45 -6.69 11.15 1.43
N ASP A 46 -6.86 12.10 0.52
CA ASP A 46 -7.06 11.78 -0.90
C ASP A 46 -5.77 11.28 -1.54
N ALA A 47 -5.91 10.23 -2.34
CA ALA A 47 -4.80 9.63 -3.05
C ALA A 47 -4.39 10.54 -4.19
N GLN A 48 -3.09 10.80 -4.30
CA GLN A 48 -2.57 11.55 -5.41
C GLN A 48 -2.89 10.83 -6.73
N PRO A 49 -3.26 11.55 -7.80
CA PRO A 49 -3.73 10.95 -9.05
C PRO A 49 -2.69 10.02 -9.69
N TYR A 50 -1.40 10.30 -9.51
CA TYR A 50 -0.33 9.41 -10.00
C TYR A 50 -0.37 8.03 -9.33
N LEU A 51 -0.68 7.94 -8.04
CA LEU A 51 -0.80 6.66 -7.31
C LEU A 51 -1.99 5.87 -7.83
N VAL A 52 -3.11 6.54 -8.07
CA VAL A 52 -4.29 5.92 -8.65
C VAL A 52 -3.92 5.34 -10.02
N ALA A 53 -3.32 6.14 -10.89
CA ALA A 53 -2.87 5.68 -12.20
C ALA A 53 -1.92 4.47 -12.07
N GLN A 54 -0.94 4.50 -11.16
CA GLN A 54 -0.01 3.39 -10.95
C GLN A 54 -0.70 2.10 -10.50
N VAL A 55 -1.67 2.18 -9.59
CA VAL A 55 -2.44 1.02 -9.09
C VAL A 55 -3.34 0.42 -10.17
N PHE A 56 -3.85 1.23 -11.10
CA PHE A 56 -4.73 0.78 -12.18
C PHE A 56 -3.99 0.46 -13.49
N LYS A 57 -2.74 0.89 -13.64
CA LYS A 57 -1.91 0.60 -14.81
C LYS A 57 -1.61 -0.90 -14.93
N ASP A 58 -1.50 -1.60 -13.80
CA ASP A 58 -1.22 -3.03 -13.78
C ASP A 58 -2.51 -3.87 -13.74
N LYS A 59 -3.17 -3.99 -14.91
CA LYS A 59 -4.37 -4.84 -15.07
C LYS A 59 -4.04 -6.33 -15.24
N ARG A 60 -2.75 -6.68 -15.39
CA ARG A 60 -2.31 -8.04 -15.77
C ARG A 60 -2.13 -8.98 -14.57
N ILE A 61 -2.03 -8.43 -13.36
CA ILE A 61 -1.88 -9.21 -12.13
C ILE A 61 -3.27 -9.64 -11.64
N SER A 62 -3.77 -10.71 -12.24
CA SER A 62 -4.91 -11.50 -11.72
C SER A 62 -4.42 -12.40 -10.59
N HIS A 63 -5.18 -12.40 -9.49
CA HIS A 63 -5.06 -13.08 -8.20
C HIS A 63 -4.11 -14.29 -8.10
N PRO A 64 -3.45 -14.44 -6.93
CA PRO A 64 -3.69 -15.67 -6.18
C PRO A 64 -4.04 -15.42 -4.71
N ARG A 65 -4.79 -16.40 -4.18
CA ARG A 65 -5.37 -16.56 -2.84
C ARG A 65 -4.66 -15.81 -1.71
N HIS A 66 -5.48 -15.02 -1.05
CA HIS A 66 -5.26 -14.28 0.19
C HIS A 66 -4.59 -15.16 1.27
N ASN A 67 -3.30 -14.94 1.56
CA ASN A 67 -2.67 -15.42 2.78
C ASN A 67 -1.80 -14.32 3.40
N GLY A 68 -2.09 -13.97 4.66
CA GLY A 68 -1.33 -12.99 5.42
C GLY A 68 -2.18 -11.90 6.08
N LYS A 69 -2.97 -12.29 7.09
CA LYS A 69 -3.36 -11.39 8.17
C LYS A 69 -2.09 -10.81 8.80
N ARG A 70 -1.96 -9.49 8.88
CA ARG A 70 -1.29 -8.75 9.96
C ARG A 70 -1.47 -7.26 9.75
N GLN A 71 -2.59 -6.79 10.26
CA GLN A 71 -2.79 -5.39 10.60
C GLN A 71 -1.92 -5.13 11.83
N LEU A 72 -0.76 -4.51 11.65
CA LEU A 72 0.00 -3.94 12.77
C LEU A 72 -0.38 -2.46 12.86
N HIS A 73 -1.48 -2.19 13.58
CA HIS A 73 -1.62 -0.92 14.27
C HIS A 73 -0.49 -0.85 15.29
N ARG A 74 0.58 -0.12 15.02
CA ARG A 74 1.51 0.32 16.06
C ARG A 74 1.71 1.82 15.95
N ARG A 75 1.09 2.47 16.93
CA ARG A 75 1.40 3.79 17.46
C ARG A 75 2.91 3.95 17.57
N THR A 76 3.47 5.07 17.10
CA THR A 76 4.58 5.73 17.78
C THR A 76 4.61 7.20 17.37
N SER A 77 4.32 8.04 18.36
CA SER A 77 4.48 9.48 18.44
C SER A 77 5.92 9.94 18.14
N PRO A 78 6.14 11.22 17.79
CA PRO A 78 7.46 11.74 17.47
C PRO A 78 8.28 11.96 18.76
N GLY A 79 9.50 11.44 18.81
CA GLY A 79 10.47 11.75 19.85
C GLY A 79 11.16 13.08 19.56
N LYS A 80 10.91 14.08 20.42
CA LYS A 80 11.81 15.22 20.66
C LYS A 80 12.86 14.76 21.68
N HIS A 81 14.14 14.97 21.39
CA HIS A 81 15.18 15.21 22.38
C HIS A 81 16.18 16.19 21.75
#